data_AF-A0A7S3H5E0-F1
#
_entry.id   AF-A0A7S3H5E0-F1
#
_cell.length_a   1.000
_cell.length_b   1.000
_cell.length_c   1.000
_cell.angle_alpha   90.00
_cell.angle_beta   90.00
_cell.angle_gamma   90.00
#
_symmetry.space_group_name_H-M   'P 1'
#
loop_
_entity.id
_entity.type
_entity.pdbx_description
1 polymer ?
#
loop_
_entity_poly.entity_id
_entity_poly.type
_entity_poly.pdbx_seq_one_letter_code
_entity_poly.pdbx_strand_id
1 'polypeptide(L)'
;VEDKSRLTPAEQDFMLTDYNGMLNGIENYADTAIQYGFSVLFVVALPCAAFFSLVSNYFKVKLNIWKLATFYQRPVPQGAQDIGTWMSIFQFLSFAAVVTNAGLICFTMDVLDQYTSLGRTWLFIGFQWTLIMVQAIVTAAVHDVPPEVEIQLARQAFVRSKLLDKIEDDDVEDSEVVEVDQMAGVVSPADTGNMLCCRKKKAKYLDRKKDMTGVSDVVVKQYPILANGGNS
;
A
#
# COMPACT_ATOMS: atom_id res chain seq x y z
N VAL A 1 22.24 -42.77 -10.12
CA VAL A 1 21.29 -41.99 -9.31
C VAL A 1 21.96 -41.78 -7.97
N GLU A 2 22.46 -40.59 -7.69
CA GLU A 2 23.08 -40.27 -6.40
C GLU A 2 22.09 -40.48 -5.26
N ASP A 3 22.53 -41.18 -4.22
CA ASP A 3 21.74 -41.46 -3.02
C ASP A 3 21.58 -40.17 -2.21
N LYS A 4 20.47 -39.45 -2.47
CA LYS A 4 20.12 -38.18 -1.83
C LYS A 4 20.06 -38.27 -0.30
N SER A 5 19.95 -39.47 0.28
CA SER A 5 19.89 -39.67 1.73
C SER A 5 21.22 -39.38 2.45
N ARG A 6 22.34 -39.34 1.72
CA ARG A 6 23.68 -39.12 2.28
C ARG A 6 24.17 -37.68 2.20
N LEU A 7 23.44 -36.80 1.52
CA LEU A 7 23.79 -35.40 1.33
C LEU A 7 23.46 -34.59 2.59
N THR A 8 24.36 -33.68 2.96
CA THR A 8 24.08 -32.68 3.99
C THR A 8 22.94 -31.75 3.55
N PRO A 9 22.20 -31.11 4.48
CA PRO A 9 21.12 -30.20 4.12
C PRO A 9 21.56 -29.05 3.19
N ALA A 10 22.80 -28.56 3.35
CA ALA A 10 23.36 -27.51 2.50
C ALA A 10 23.62 -28.01 1.07
N GLU A 11 24.14 -29.24 0.91
CA GLU A 11 24.32 -29.84 -0.41
C GLU A 11 22.97 -30.14 -1.08
N GLN A 12 21.95 -30.55 -0.31
CA GLN A 12 20.60 -30.75 -0.85
C GLN A 12 20.00 -29.45 -1.39
N ASP A 13 20.14 -28.34 -0.64
CA ASP A 13 19.68 -27.01 -1.08
C ASP A 13 20.47 -26.55 -2.31
N PHE A 14 21.79 -26.70 -2.32
CA PHE A 14 22.63 -26.35 -3.47
C PHE A 14 22.24 -27.06 -4.78
N MET A 15 21.63 -28.25 -4.70
CA MET A 15 21.16 -29.00 -5.87
C MET A 15 19.78 -28.54 -6.38
N LEU A 16 19.08 -27.65 -5.67
CA LEU A 16 17.82 -27.03 -6.13
C LEU A 16 18.10 -25.92 -7.16
N THR A 17 17.03 -25.47 -7.84
CA THR A 17 17.15 -24.42 -8.85
C THR A 17 17.37 -23.06 -8.20
N ASP A 18 18.28 -22.25 -8.72
CA ASP A 18 18.47 -20.88 -8.24
C ASP A 18 17.24 -20.00 -8.55
N TYR A 19 16.87 -19.15 -7.59
CA TYR A 19 15.72 -18.25 -7.72
C TYR A 19 16.19 -16.83 -8.04
N ASN A 20 16.15 -16.46 -9.32
CA ASN A 20 16.36 -15.08 -9.72
C ASN A 20 15.13 -14.23 -9.36
N GLY A 21 15.20 -13.49 -8.25
CA GLY A 21 14.09 -12.69 -7.73
C GLY A 21 13.55 -11.64 -8.70
N MET A 22 14.41 -11.04 -9.53
CA MET A 22 13.99 -10.04 -10.50
C MET A 22 13.21 -10.68 -11.66
N LEU A 23 13.79 -11.68 -12.31
CA LEU A 23 13.18 -12.32 -13.48
C LEU A 23 11.88 -13.03 -13.10
N ASN A 24 11.91 -13.86 -12.06
CA ASN A 24 10.72 -14.56 -11.59
C ASN A 24 9.66 -13.57 -11.08
N GLY A 25 10.07 -12.45 -10.47
CA GLY A 25 9.16 -11.38 -10.09
C GLY A 25 8.40 -10.80 -11.28
N ILE A 26 9.12 -10.44 -12.36
CA ILE A 26 8.54 -9.90 -13.59
C ILE A 26 7.56 -10.89 -14.22
N GLU A 27 7.94 -12.15 -14.36
CA GLU A 27 7.07 -13.19 -14.94
C GLU A 27 5.78 -13.38 -14.11
N ASN A 28 5.91 -13.47 -12.79
CA ASN A 28 4.77 -13.65 -11.89
C ASN A 28 3.79 -12.48 -11.95
N TYR A 29 4.29 -11.24 -11.99
CA TYR A 29 3.45 -10.05 -12.14
C TYR A 29 2.85 -9.94 -13.54
N ALA A 30 3.59 -10.29 -14.59
CA ALA A 30 3.08 -10.30 -15.97
C ALA A 30 1.88 -11.24 -16.12
N ASP A 31 2.00 -12.48 -15.63
CA ASP A 31 0.90 -13.45 -15.64
C ASP A 31 -0.33 -12.91 -14.88
N THR A 32 -0.10 -12.22 -13.77
CA THR A 32 -1.16 -11.65 -12.93
C THR A 32 -1.83 -10.45 -13.63
N ALA A 33 -1.05 -9.61 -14.32
CA ALA A 33 -1.55 -8.49 -15.10
C ALA A 33 -2.43 -8.95 -16.27
N ILE A 34 -2.03 -10.01 -16.98
CA ILE A 34 -2.81 -10.59 -18.08
C ILE A 34 -4.15 -11.11 -17.56
N GLN A 35 -4.13 -11.89 -16.48
CA GLN A 35 -5.34 -12.45 -15.87
C GLN A 35 -6.29 -11.36 -15.35
N TYR A 36 -5.73 -10.33 -14.69
CA TYR A 36 -6.49 -9.16 -14.27
C TYR A 36 -7.11 -8.45 -15.48
N GLY A 37 -6.34 -8.20 -16.54
CA GLY A 37 -6.79 -7.58 -17.78
C GLY A 37 -7.99 -8.30 -18.39
N PHE A 38 -7.93 -9.63 -18.54
CA PHE A 38 -9.09 -10.39 -19.04
C PHE A 38 -10.32 -10.29 -18.14
N SER A 39 -10.12 -10.19 -16.83
CA SER A 39 -11.22 -10.09 -15.87
C SER A 39 -11.92 -8.73 -15.93
N VAL A 40 -11.16 -7.64 -16.13
CA VAL A 40 -11.71 -6.27 -16.09
C VAL A 40 -12.10 -5.73 -17.45
N LEU A 41 -11.33 -5.98 -18.52
CA LEU A 41 -11.58 -5.39 -19.84
C LEU A 41 -12.84 -5.94 -20.52
N PHE A 42 -13.25 -7.16 -20.19
CA PHE A 42 -14.32 -7.91 -20.85
C PHE A 42 -15.44 -8.36 -19.89
N VAL A 43 -15.56 -7.72 -18.72
CA VAL A 43 -16.55 -8.12 -17.70
C VAL A 43 -17.99 -8.04 -18.22
N VAL A 44 -18.27 -7.07 -19.10
CA VAL A 44 -19.57 -6.91 -19.75
C VAL A 44 -19.89 -8.07 -20.71
N ALA A 45 -18.88 -8.59 -21.41
CA ALA A 45 -19.06 -9.68 -22.36
C ALA A 45 -19.09 -11.06 -21.68
N LEU A 46 -18.27 -11.27 -20.64
CA LEU A 46 -18.19 -12.53 -19.90
C LEU A 46 -18.14 -12.26 -18.38
N PRO A 47 -19.30 -12.17 -17.71
CA PRO A 47 -19.36 -11.94 -16.27
C PRO A 47 -18.67 -13.04 -15.45
N CYS A 48 -18.62 -14.27 -15.97
CA CYS A 48 -17.97 -15.42 -15.32
C CYS A 48 -16.43 -15.32 -15.29
N ALA A 49 -15.81 -14.41 -16.03
CA ALA A 49 -14.35 -14.26 -16.08
C ALA A 49 -13.76 -14.00 -14.69
N ALA A 50 -14.43 -13.16 -13.87
CA ALA A 50 -14.00 -12.88 -12.50
C ALA A 50 -14.02 -14.13 -11.61
N PHE A 51 -15.00 -15.02 -11.79
CA PHE A 51 -15.07 -16.28 -11.04
C PHE A 51 -13.93 -17.22 -11.43
N PHE A 52 -13.65 -17.39 -12.73
CA PHE A 52 -12.51 -18.19 -13.18
C PHE A 52 -11.17 -17.61 -12.71
N SER A 53 -11.06 -16.28 -12.66
CA SER A 53 -9.90 -15.59 -12.10
C SER A 53 -9.72 -15.86 -10.61
N LEU A 54 -10.79 -15.90 -9.83
CA LEU A 54 -10.73 -16.24 -8.40
C LEU A 54 -10.25 -17.68 -8.18
N VAL A 55 -10.80 -18.64 -8.92
CA VAL A 55 -10.41 -20.05 -8.81
C VAL A 55 -8.96 -20.27 -9.22
N SER A 56 -8.53 -19.67 -10.34
CA SER A 56 -7.14 -19.76 -10.79
C SER A 56 -6.17 -19.07 -9.83
N ASN A 57 -6.54 -17.94 -9.22
CA ASN A 57 -5.74 -17.29 -8.17
C ASN A 57 -5.57 -18.17 -6.93
N TYR A 58 -6.61 -18.90 -6.52
CA TYR A 58 -6.50 -19.84 -5.40
C TYR A 58 -5.46 -20.93 -5.67
N PHE A 59 -5.52 -21.57 -6.85
CA PHE A 59 -4.52 -22.58 -7.23
C PHE A 59 -3.13 -21.96 -7.40
N LYS A 60 -3.02 -20.78 -8.02
CA LYS A 60 -1.74 -20.09 -8.25
C LYS A 60 -1.00 -19.81 -6.95
N VAL A 61 -1.69 -19.31 -5.91
CA VAL A 61 -1.06 -19.08 -4.60
C VAL A 61 -0.54 -20.38 -3.99
N LYS A 62 -1.35 -21.45 -4.00
CA LYS A 62 -0.95 -22.76 -3.45
C LYS A 62 0.24 -23.36 -4.21
N LEU A 63 0.19 -23.32 -5.54
CA LEU A 63 1.25 -23.83 -6.39
C LEU A 63 2.54 -23.01 -6.24
N ASN A 64 2.45 -21.69 -6.13
CA ASN A 64 3.63 -20.83 -5.92
C ASN A 64 4.30 -21.11 -4.58
N ILE A 65 3.54 -21.29 -3.50
CA ILE A 65 4.10 -21.68 -2.19
C ILE A 65 4.80 -23.03 -2.28
N TRP A 66 4.14 -24.03 -2.89
CA TRP A 66 4.74 -25.35 -3.06
C TRP A 66 6.00 -25.33 -3.94
N LYS A 67 5.97 -24.55 -5.04
CA LYS A 67 7.08 -24.35 -5.97
C LYS A 67 8.29 -23.74 -5.25
N LEU A 68 8.07 -22.66 -4.50
CA LEU A 68 9.11 -22.00 -3.71
C LEU A 68 9.66 -22.88 -2.58
N ALA A 69 8.83 -23.72 -1.97
CA ALA A 69 9.27 -24.57 -0.87
C ALA A 69 10.00 -25.86 -1.32
N THR A 70 9.82 -26.30 -2.57
CA THR A 70 10.29 -27.62 -3.03
C THR A 70 11.30 -27.58 -4.17
N PHE A 71 11.21 -26.61 -5.09
CA PHE A 71 12.02 -26.60 -6.32
C PHE A 71 13.15 -25.58 -6.31
N TYR A 72 13.01 -24.52 -5.53
CA TYR A 72 13.96 -23.42 -5.51
C TYR A 72 14.82 -23.45 -4.25
N GLN A 73 16.05 -22.99 -4.40
CA GLN A 73 16.90 -22.60 -3.29
C GLN A 73 16.27 -21.46 -2.51
N ARG A 74 16.60 -21.33 -1.23
CA ARG A 74 16.11 -20.21 -0.41
C ARG A 74 16.62 -18.88 -0.98
N PRO A 75 15.75 -18.00 -1.51
CA PRO A 75 16.19 -16.74 -2.08
C PRO A 75 16.67 -15.79 -0.98
N VAL A 76 17.67 -14.96 -1.33
CA VAL A 76 18.15 -13.89 -0.45
C VAL A 76 17.04 -12.83 -0.34
N PRO A 77 16.63 -12.44 0.89
CA PRO A 77 15.59 -11.44 1.06
C PRO A 77 16.03 -10.09 0.48
N GLN A 78 15.19 -9.52 -0.37
CA GLN A 78 15.37 -8.18 -0.92
C GLN A 78 14.31 -7.26 -0.34
N GLY A 79 14.71 -6.05 0.07
CA GLY A 79 13.78 -5.03 0.53
C GLY A 79 13.01 -4.44 -0.66
N ALA A 80 11.69 -4.36 -0.54
CA ALA A 80 10.82 -3.66 -1.48
C ALA A 80 9.81 -2.81 -0.67
N GLN A 81 9.64 -1.55 -1.06
CA GLN A 81 8.65 -0.65 -0.44
C GLN A 81 7.29 -0.78 -1.11
N ASP A 82 7.29 -1.03 -2.42
CA ASP A 82 6.13 -1.11 -3.28
C ASP A 82 6.30 -2.23 -4.33
N ILE A 83 5.23 -2.45 -5.12
CA ILE A 83 5.27 -3.35 -6.27
C ILE A 83 5.94 -2.71 -7.50
N GLY A 84 6.33 -1.43 -7.40
CA GLY A 84 6.95 -0.63 -8.45
C GLY A 84 6.04 -0.32 -9.64
N THR A 85 6.62 -0.31 -10.85
CA THR A 85 5.95 0.04 -12.13
C THR A 85 4.67 -0.75 -12.42
N TRP A 86 4.53 -1.94 -11.83
CA TRP A 86 3.32 -2.75 -11.97
C TRP A 86 2.06 -2.03 -11.51
N MET A 87 2.16 -1.17 -10.48
CA MET A 87 1.02 -0.36 -10.04
C MET A 87 0.47 0.52 -11.17
N SER A 88 1.35 1.19 -11.92
CA SER A 88 0.97 2.01 -13.08
C SER A 88 0.34 1.17 -14.19
N ILE A 89 0.79 -0.07 -14.39
CA ILE A 89 0.20 -0.99 -15.38
C ILE A 89 -1.23 -1.37 -14.96
N PHE A 90 -1.45 -1.72 -13.69
CA PHE A 90 -2.79 -2.03 -13.19
C PHE A 90 -3.74 -0.82 -13.25
N GLN A 91 -3.24 0.38 -12.95
CA GLN A 91 -3.99 1.62 -13.12
C GLN A 91 -4.37 1.88 -14.58
N PHE A 92 -3.43 1.68 -15.51
CA PHE A 92 -3.71 1.77 -16.94
C PHE A 92 -4.77 0.75 -17.39
N LEU A 93 -4.67 -0.51 -16.95
CA LEU A 93 -5.67 -1.54 -17.25
C LEU A 93 -7.05 -1.17 -16.67
N SER A 94 -7.10 -0.57 -15.49
CA SER A 94 -8.34 -0.09 -14.86
C SER A 94 -9.01 1.01 -15.67
N PHE A 95 -8.22 1.97 -16.17
CA PHE A 95 -8.71 3.03 -17.05
C PHE A 95 -9.18 2.47 -18.41
N ALA A 96 -8.37 1.60 -19.02
CA ALA A 96 -8.71 0.93 -20.26
C ALA A 96 -10.01 0.13 -20.14
N ALA A 97 -10.25 -0.52 -18.99
CA ALA A 97 -11.48 -1.26 -18.73
C ALA A 97 -12.73 -0.40 -18.77
N VAL A 98 -12.67 0.85 -18.30
CA VAL A 98 -13.81 1.78 -18.42
C VAL A 98 -14.11 2.05 -19.89
N VAL A 99 -13.07 2.28 -20.70
CA VAL A 99 -13.23 2.55 -22.14
C VAL A 99 -13.77 1.33 -22.89
N THR A 100 -13.18 0.15 -22.68
CA THR A 100 -13.58 -1.08 -23.39
C THR A 100 -14.98 -1.53 -23.04
N ASN A 101 -15.34 -1.59 -21.76
CA ASN A 101 -16.66 -2.06 -21.35
C ASN A 101 -17.78 -1.13 -21.79
N ALA A 102 -17.59 0.18 -21.68
CA ALA A 102 -18.57 1.13 -22.20
C ALA A 102 -18.64 1.10 -23.74
N GLY A 103 -17.53 0.83 -24.43
CA GLY A 103 -17.53 0.57 -25.87
C GLY A 103 -18.35 -0.66 -26.25
N LEU A 104 -18.20 -1.76 -25.50
CA LEU A 104 -18.99 -2.98 -25.69
C LEU A 104 -20.49 -2.71 -25.51
N ILE A 105 -20.88 -1.97 -24.47
CA ILE A 105 -22.29 -1.61 -24.24
C ILE A 105 -22.83 -0.73 -25.36
N CYS A 106 -22.09 0.30 -25.77
CA CYS A 106 -22.60 1.31 -26.69
C CYS A 106 -22.59 0.87 -28.16
N PHE A 107 -21.60 0.08 -28.58
CA PHE A 107 -21.38 -0.25 -29.99
C PHE A 107 -21.54 -1.73 -30.33
N THR A 108 -21.39 -2.64 -29.36
CA THR A 108 -21.45 -4.09 -29.63
C THR A 108 -22.77 -4.71 -29.18
N MET A 109 -23.34 -4.26 -28.07
CA MET A 109 -24.60 -4.79 -27.56
C MET A 109 -25.82 -4.09 -28.19
N ASP A 110 -26.89 -4.86 -28.35
CA ASP A 110 -28.16 -4.40 -28.94
C ASP A 110 -28.98 -3.49 -28.00
N VAL A 111 -28.45 -3.17 -26.81
CA VAL A 111 -29.13 -2.40 -25.76
C VAL A 111 -29.50 -0.99 -26.22
N LEU A 112 -28.71 -0.38 -27.11
CA LEU A 112 -28.89 0.99 -27.58
C LEU A 112 -29.28 1.08 -29.07
N ASP A 113 -29.79 0.01 -29.66
CA ASP A 113 -30.13 -0.01 -31.09
C ASP A 113 -31.28 0.92 -31.49
N GLN A 114 -32.09 1.35 -30.51
CA GLN A 114 -33.17 2.32 -30.73
C GLN A 114 -32.67 3.76 -30.92
N TYR A 115 -31.40 4.05 -30.59
CA TYR A 115 -30.82 5.38 -30.69
C TYR A 115 -30.05 5.58 -32.00
N THR A 116 -30.06 6.82 -32.51
CA THR A 116 -29.23 7.19 -33.67
C THR A 116 -27.75 7.02 -33.36
N SER A 117 -26.91 6.82 -34.40
CA SER A 117 -25.46 6.66 -34.22
C SER A 117 -24.82 7.82 -33.44
N LEU A 118 -25.28 9.05 -33.68
CA LEU A 118 -24.85 10.23 -32.91
C LEU A 118 -25.28 10.15 -31.44
N GLY A 119 -26.51 9.72 -31.17
CA GLY A 119 -27.00 9.51 -29.79
C GLY A 119 -26.15 8.48 -29.04
N ARG A 120 -25.78 7.37 -29.69
CA ARG A 120 -24.91 6.33 -29.11
C ARG A 120 -23.53 6.88 -28.75
N THR A 121 -22.92 7.70 -29.60
CA THR A 121 -21.62 8.34 -29.33
C THR A 121 -21.67 9.34 -28.17
N TRP A 122 -22.72 10.16 -28.08
CA TRP A 122 -22.87 11.08 -26.95
C TRP A 122 -23.13 10.36 -25.63
N LEU A 123 -23.92 9.28 -25.64
CA LEU A 123 -24.12 8.42 -24.48
C LEU A 123 -22.83 7.74 -24.03
N PHE A 124 -22.02 7.24 -24.97
CA PHE A 124 -20.68 6.73 -24.71
C PHE A 124 -19.86 7.82 -23.99
N ILE A 125 -19.62 8.96 -24.63
CA ILE A 125 -18.81 10.05 -24.05
C ILE A 125 -19.29 10.42 -22.63
N GLY A 126 -20.59 10.66 -22.45
CA GLY A 126 -21.15 10.99 -21.13
C GLY A 126 -20.96 9.89 -20.08
N PHE A 127 -21.17 8.63 -20.47
CA PHE A 127 -20.99 7.48 -19.59
C PHE A 127 -19.52 7.28 -19.20
N GLN A 128 -18.56 7.44 -20.11
CA GLN A 128 -17.13 7.42 -19.78
C GLN A 128 -16.75 8.50 -18.78
N TRP A 129 -17.11 9.76 -19.06
CA TRP A 129 -16.76 10.87 -18.16
C TRP A 129 -17.36 10.66 -16.77
N THR A 130 -18.57 10.11 -16.69
CA THR A 130 -19.21 9.76 -15.42
C THR A 130 -18.40 8.70 -14.67
N LEU A 131 -18.03 7.59 -15.32
CA LEU A 131 -17.27 6.52 -14.67
C LEU A 131 -15.85 6.95 -14.28
N ILE A 132 -15.17 7.75 -15.10
CA ILE A 132 -13.85 8.30 -14.79
C ILE A 132 -13.94 9.26 -13.60
N MET A 133 -14.98 10.11 -13.56
CA MET A 133 -15.22 10.98 -12.41
C MET A 133 -15.46 10.19 -11.13
N VAL A 134 -16.26 9.13 -11.19
CA VAL A 134 -16.49 8.24 -10.04
C VAL A 134 -15.17 7.61 -9.59
N GLN A 135 -14.34 7.10 -10.51
CA GLN A 135 -13.02 6.57 -10.16
C GLN A 135 -12.13 7.63 -9.51
N ALA A 136 -12.09 8.85 -10.04
CA ALA A 136 -11.30 9.95 -9.48
C ALA A 136 -11.76 10.33 -8.07
N ILE A 137 -13.08 10.39 -7.83
CA ILE A 137 -13.65 10.67 -6.51
C ILE A 137 -13.28 9.56 -5.52
N VAL A 138 -13.40 8.29 -5.92
CA VAL A 138 -13.05 7.15 -5.05
C VAL A 138 -11.57 7.20 -4.67
N THR A 139 -10.68 7.42 -5.64
CA THR A 139 -9.24 7.54 -5.38
C THR A 139 -8.90 8.72 -4.46
N ALA A 140 -9.64 9.83 -4.55
CA ALA A 140 -9.45 10.98 -3.66
C ALA A 140 -10.05 10.78 -2.25
N ALA A 141 -11.07 9.94 -2.11
CA ALA A 141 -11.74 9.69 -0.83
C ALA A 141 -11.02 8.65 0.04
N VAL A 142 -10.36 7.67 -0.59
CA VAL A 142 -9.59 6.64 0.11
C VAL A 142 -8.24 7.22 0.53
N HIS A 143 -8.01 7.33 1.83
CA HIS A 143 -6.69 7.70 2.35
C HIS A 143 -5.73 6.52 2.16
N ASP A 144 -4.55 6.79 1.57
CA ASP A 144 -3.55 5.75 1.25
C ASP A 144 -2.98 5.05 2.50
N VAL A 145 -2.99 5.72 3.65
CA VAL A 145 -2.47 5.18 4.91
C VAL A 145 -3.61 5.02 5.92
N PRO A 146 -3.85 3.80 6.44
CA PRO A 146 -4.87 3.60 7.46
C PRO A 146 -4.44 4.20 8.82
N PRO A 147 -5.39 4.62 9.67
CA PRO A 147 -5.10 5.35 10.91
C PRO A 147 -4.27 4.55 11.92
N GLU A 148 -4.44 3.22 11.95
CA GLU A 148 -3.65 2.31 12.77
C GLU A 148 -2.15 2.45 12.47
N VAL A 149 -1.79 2.55 11.19
CA VAL A 149 -0.40 2.64 10.74
C VAL A 149 0.17 4.03 11.03
N GLU A 150 -0.63 5.09 10.95
CA GLU A 150 -0.19 6.44 11.35
C GLU A 150 0.23 6.47 12.82
N ILE A 151 -0.57 5.85 13.70
CA ILE A 151 -0.25 5.73 15.13
C ILE A 151 1.04 4.92 15.34
N GLN A 152 1.23 3.84 14.58
CA GLN A 152 2.44 3.01 14.67
C GLN A 152 3.69 3.77 14.21
N LEU A 153 3.60 4.49 13.08
CA LEU A 153 4.69 5.33 12.57
C LEU A 153 5.04 6.45 13.55
N ALA A 154 4.03 7.07 14.18
CA ALA A 154 4.25 8.08 15.21
C ALA A 154 4.96 7.50 16.45
N ARG A 155 4.61 6.28 16.88
CA ARG A 155 5.30 5.58 17.97
C ARG A 155 6.75 5.23 17.62
N GLN A 156 6.98 4.71 16.42
CA GLN A 156 8.33 4.39 15.94
C GLN A 156 9.19 5.66 15.84
N ALA A 157 8.62 6.77 15.36
CA ALA A 157 9.29 8.06 15.33
C ALA A 157 9.64 8.56 16.73
N PHE A 158 8.73 8.42 17.71
CA PHE A 158 8.98 8.75 19.10
C PHE A 158 10.12 7.90 19.70
N VAL A 159 10.03 6.57 19.60
CA VAL A 159 11.06 5.65 20.12
C VAL A 159 12.41 5.91 19.46
N ARG A 160 12.44 6.17 18.15
CA ARG A 160 13.66 6.56 17.45
C ARG A 160 14.24 7.86 17.99
N SER A 161 13.43 8.90 18.16
CA SER A 161 13.90 10.19 18.69
C SER A 161 14.50 10.07 20.10
N LYS A 162 13.99 9.15 20.92
CA LYS A 162 14.49 8.90 22.28
C LYS A 162 15.73 8.01 22.32
N LEU A 163 15.77 6.93 21.53
CA LEU A 163 16.86 5.97 21.57
C LEU A 163 18.06 6.35 20.69
N LEU A 164 17.82 6.93 19.52
CA LEU A 164 18.87 7.30 18.56
C LEU A 164 19.31 8.74 18.75
N ASP A 165 18.36 9.68 18.74
CA ASP A 165 18.69 11.11 18.77
C ASP A 165 18.94 11.62 20.20
N LYS A 166 18.62 10.80 21.23
CA LYS A 166 18.81 11.08 22.67
C LYS A 166 18.37 12.48 23.08
N ILE A 167 17.30 12.96 22.48
CA ILE A 167 16.74 14.27 22.81
C ILE A 167 16.20 14.19 24.23
N GLU A 168 16.75 15.03 25.12
CA GLU A 168 16.32 15.13 26.51
C GLU A 168 14.82 15.39 26.58
N ASP A 169 14.17 14.86 27.62
CA ASP A 169 12.78 15.19 27.86
C ASP A 169 12.71 16.70 28.12
N ASP A 170 11.79 17.41 27.45
CA ASP A 170 11.50 18.79 27.82
C ASP A 170 11.13 18.75 29.31
N ASP A 171 11.94 19.39 30.16
CA ASP A 171 11.65 19.48 31.59
C ASP A 171 10.22 20.00 31.72
N VAL A 172 9.34 19.14 32.23
CA VAL A 172 8.02 19.58 32.64
C VAL A 172 8.30 20.50 33.80
N GLU A 173 8.29 21.83 33.59
CA GLU A 173 8.15 22.75 34.71
C GLU A 173 6.97 22.23 35.51
N ASP A 174 7.24 21.76 36.73
CA ASP A 174 6.29 21.14 37.63
C ASP A 174 5.09 22.10 37.78
N SER A 175 4.06 21.91 36.96
CA SER A 175 2.74 22.42 37.32
C SER A 175 2.36 21.64 38.56
N GLU A 176 2.47 22.34 39.68
CA GLU A 176 2.18 21.94 41.06
C GLU A 176 1.31 20.69 41.16
N VAL A 177 1.83 19.71 41.89
CA VAL A 177 1.11 18.52 42.33
C VAL A 177 -0.23 18.96 42.91
N VAL A 178 -1.33 18.74 42.18
CA VAL A 178 -2.67 18.89 42.75
C VAL A 178 -2.89 17.67 43.63
N GLU A 179 -2.63 17.83 44.93
CA GLU A 179 -3.05 16.89 45.97
C GLU A 179 -4.56 16.68 45.86
N VAL A 180 -4.97 15.46 45.54
CA VAL A 180 -6.37 15.05 45.63
C VAL A 180 -6.59 14.57 47.06
N ASP A 181 -6.74 15.51 47.99
CA ASP A 181 -7.12 15.18 49.36
C ASP A 181 -8.65 15.20 49.50
N GLN A 182 -9.16 14.05 49.93
CA GLN A 182 -10.58 13.76 50.03
C GLN A 182 -11.12 14.29 51.36
N MET A 183 -11.84 15.42 51.37
CA MET A 183 -12.88 15.64 52.39
C MET A 183 -13.95 16.65 51.96
N ALA A 184 -15.18 16.25 52.24
CA ALA A 184 -16.47 16.91 52.07
C ALA A 184 -16.53 18.45 52.15
N GLY A 185 -17.21 19.04 51.14
CA GLY A 185 -18.36 19.91 51.36
C GLY A 185 -18.15 21.43 51.57
N VAL A 186 -18.77 22.20 50.65
CA VAL A 186 -19.51 23.46 50.87
C VAL A 186 -18.77 24.82 50.65
N VAL A 187 -19.13 25.44 49.50
CA VAL A 187 -19.45 26.88 49.21
C VAL A 187 -18.40 27.85 48.61
N SER A 188 -18.86 28.47 47.50
CA SER A 188 -18.49 29.64 46.65
C SER A 188 -18.08 30.93 47.40
N PRO A 189 -17.77 32.11 46.77
CA PRO A 189 -17.70 32.50 45.34
C PRO A 189 -16.50 33.41 44.95
N ALA A 190 -16.12 33.46 43.66
CA ALA A 190 -15.63 34.65 42.90
C ALA A 190 -14.65 34.29 41.75
N ASP A 191 -14.79 35.08 40.68
CA ASP A 191 -13.79 35.43 39.67
C ASP A 191 -13.52 34.49 38.48
N THR A 192 -14.46 34.64 37.54
CA THR A 192 -14.28 34.65 36.09
C THR A 192 -12.92 35.22 35.65
N GLY A 193 -12.01 34.40 35.14
CA GLY A 193 -10.83 34.97 34.48
C GLY A 193 -9.67 34.04 34.16
N ASN A 194 -9.86 32.90 33.47
CA ASN A 194 -8.70 32.31 32.75
C ASN A 194 -9.03 31.29 31.64
N MET A 195 -9.97 31.64 30.75
CA MET A 195 -10.22 30.84 29.54
C MET A 195 -9.22 31.13 28.39
N LEU A 196 -8.15 31.92 28.65
CA LEU A 196 -7.11 32.25 27.66
C LEU A 196 -5.96 31.24 27.59
N CYS A 197 -5.71 30.43 28.64
CA CYS A 197 -4.54 29.55 28.70
C CYS A 197 -4.61 28.39 27.69
N CYS A 198 -5.80 27.80 27.50
CA CYS A 198 -5.96 26.65 26.60
C CYS A 198 -5.80 26.99 25.11
N ARG A 199 -5.98 28.25 24.71
CA ARG A 199 -5.86 28.67 23.30
C ARG A 199 -4.40 28.84 22.86
N LYS A 200 -3.51 29.25 23.78
CA LYS A 200 -2.07 29.45 23.51
C LYS A 200 -1.29 28.13 23.37
N LYS A 201 -1.68 27.08 24.12
CA LYS A 201 -1.03 25.75 24.06
C LYS A 201 -1.24 25.05 22.70
N LYS A 202 -2.41 25.18 22.09
CA LYS A 202 -2.70 24.58 20.76
C LYS A 202 -1.91 25.26 19.64
N ALA A 203 -1.69 26.57 19.73
CA ALA A 203 -0.93 27.33 18.73
C ALA A 203 0.56 26.93 18.69
N LYS A 204 1.21 26.77 19.86
CA LYS A 204 2.63 26.34 19.94
C LYS A 204 2.89 24.93 19.43
N TYR A 205 1.94 24.01 19.60
CA TYR A 205 2.03 22.64 19.10
C TYR A 205 1.80 22.55 17.58
N LEU A 206 0.91 23.38 17.04
CA LEU A 206 0.66 23.49 15.60
C LEU A 206 1.80 24.20 14.85
N ASP A 207 2.45 25.19 15.46
CA ASP A 207 3.59 25.91 14.88
C ASP A 207 4.80 24.98 14.73
N ARG A 208 5.10 24.15 15.76
CA ARG A 208 6.20 23.18 15.69
C ARG A 208 5.94 22.02 14.71
N LYS A 209 4.67 21.72 14.41
CA LYS A 209 4.29 20.73 13.38
C LYS A 209 4.57 21.26 11.95
N LYS A 210 4.52 22.58 11.72
CA LYS A 210 4.90 23.21 10.44
C LYS A 210 6.41 23.13 10.18
N ASP A 211 7.23 23.18 11.22
CA ASP A 211 8.69 23.05 11.08
C ASP A 211 9.11 21.60 10.80
N MET A 212 8.33 20.61 11.28
CA MET A 212 8.60 19.18 11.06
C MET A 212 8.10 18.66 9.70
N THR A 213 7.25 19.42 9.00
CA THR A 213 6.84 19.12 7.61
C THR A 213 7.85 19.58 6.55
N GLY A 214 8.99 20.14 6.96
CA GLY A 214 10.05 20.62 6.06
C GLY A 214 11.15 19.60 5.72
N VAL A 215 11.04 18.33 6.16
CA VAL A 215 12.01 17.30 5.78
C VAL A 215 11.61 16.71 4.43
N SER A 216 12.07 17.39 3.37
CA SER A 216 12.25 16.84 2.05
C SER A 216 13.00 15.50 2.11
N ASP A 217 12.43 14.50 1.44
CA ASP A 217 13.02 13.25 0.96
C ASP A 217 13.96 12.51 1.93
N VAL A 218 13.42 11.44 2.55
CA VAL A 218 14.26 10.41 3.16
C VAL A 218 15.03 9.71 2.05
N VAL A 219 16.24 10.18 1.77
CA VAL A 219 17.23 9.44 0.96
C VAL A 219 17.61 8.20 1.74
N VAL A 220 17.05 7.06 1.33
CA VAL A 220 17.49 5.74 1.79
C VAL A 220 18.93 5.55 1.34
N LYS A 221 19.89 5.64 2.27
CA LYS A 221 21.29 5.31 1.99
C LYS A 221 21.37 3.83 1.58
N GLN A 222 21.68 3.59 0.30
CA GLN A 222 22.09 2.30 -0.20
C GLN A 222 23.45 1.95 0.42
N TYR A 223 23.51 0.91 1.24
CA TYR A 223 24.78 0.42 1.76
C TYR A 223 25.53 -0.32 0.63
N PRO A 224 26.81 -0.01 0.37
CA PRO A 224 27.61 -0.77 -0.57
C PRO A 224 27.81 -2.19 -0.02
N ILE A 225 27.40 -3.17 -0.82
CA ILE A 225 27.67 -4.57 -0.57
C ILE A 225 29.20 -4.73 -0.64
N LEU A 226 29.80 -5.26 0.42
CA LEU A 226 31.22 -5.56 0.47
C LEU A 226 31.52 -6.61 -0.61
N ALA A 227 31.99 -6.15 -1.77
CA ALA A 227 32.69 -6.98 -2.73
C ALA A 227 34.06 -7.32 -2.11
N ASN A 228 34.15 -8.46 -1.43
CA ASN A 228 35.43 -9.08 -1.16
C ASN A 228 35.91 -9.70 -2.48
N GLY A 229 36.94 -9.09 -3.05
CA GLY A 229 37.59 -9.58 -4.27
C GLY A 229 38.32 -10.89 -4.04
N GLY A 230 38.26 -11.75 -5.06
CA GLY A 230 39.19 -12.85 -5.25
C GLY A 230 39.71 -12.78 -6.68
N ASN A 231 40.84 -12.10 -6.88
CA ASN A 231 41.71 -12.33 -8.03
C ASN A 231 42.36 -13.69 -7.85
N SER A 232 42.06 -14.65 -8.73
CA SER A 232 42.97 -15.65 -9.32
C SER A 232 42.20 -16.49 -10.32
#